data_AF-A0A0F8X4U1-F1
#
_entry.id   AF-A0A0F8X4U1-F1
#
_cell.length_a   1.000
_cell.length_b   1.000
_cell.length_c   1.000
_cell.angle_alpha   90.00
_cell.angle_beta   90.00
_cell.angle_gamma   90.00
#
_symmetry.space_group_name_H-M   'P 1'
#
loop_
_entity.id
_entity.type
_entity.pdbx_description
1 polymer ?
#
loop_
_entity_poly.entity_id
_entity_poly.type
_entity_poly.pdbx_seq_one_letter_code
_entity_poly.pdbx_strand_id
1 'polypeptide(L)'
;MKQYFIALSLAALVLMILGGGVLYSRHTPKVMLAAQQEDCADCVNYAGRIDTMFRKTENVQGNPQFFRYALDVSCRGTVLASGQCLNYRRQFLKDPERFMQEVQSPYDACISINSCL
;
A
#
# COMPACT_ATOMS: atom_id res chain seq x y z
N MET A 1 14.94 1.72 53.83
CA MET A 1 15.82 2.01 52.66
C MET A 1 15.93 0.86 51.67
N LYS A 2 16.22 -0.40 52.06
CA LYS A 2 16.36 -1.55 51.12
C LYS A 2 15.16 -1.82 50.19
N GLN A 3 13.92 -1.68 50.67
CA GLN A 3 12.71 -1.94 49.85
C GLN A 3 12.52 -0.94 48.70
N TYR A 4 12.90 0.32 48.89
CA TYR A 4 12.80 1.35 47.84
C TYR A 4 13.77 1.10 46.69
N PHE A 5 14.97 0.59 46.98
CA PHE A 5 15.95 0.24 45.94
C PHE A 5 15.48 -0.90 45.04
N ILE A 6 14.79 -1.91 45.62
CA ILE A 6 14.25 -3.04 44.84
C ILE A 6 13.13 -2.56 43.91
N ALA A 7 12.21 -1.74 44.42
CA ALA A 7 11.13 -1.18 43.61
C ALA A 7 11.64 -0.29 42.46
N LEU A 8 12.67 0.52 42.72
CA LEU A 8 13.29 1.39 41.70
C LEU A 8 13.98 0.56 40.60
N SER A 9 14.66 -0.52 40.98
CA SER A 9 15.34 -1.41 40.02
C SER A 9 14.36 -2.14 39.10
N LEU A 10 13.23 -2.61 39.63
CA LEU A 10 12.17 -3.26 38.86
C LEU A 10 11.50 -2.29 37.88
N ALA A 11 11.19 -1.08 38.33
CA ALA A 11 10.59 -0.06 37.47
C ALA A 11 11.49 0.32 36.29
N ALA A 12 12.81 0.47 36.53
CA ALA A 12 13.77 0.75 35.48
C ALA A 12 13.89 -0.40 34.46
N LEU A 13 13.85 -1.65 34.93
CA LEU A 13 13.90 -2.83 34.06
C LEU A 13 12.66 -2.92 33.16
N VAL A 14 11.48 -2.67 33.71
CA VAL A 14 10.22 -2.66 32.94
C VAL A 14 10.24 -1.56 31.87
N LEU A 15 10.72 -0.36 32.20
CA LEU A 15 10.84 0.73 31.24
C LEU A 15 11.85 0.42 30.13
N MET A 16 12.96 -0.25 30.45
CA MET A 16 13.95 -0.71 29.45
C MET A 16 13.37 -1.77 28.52
N ILE A 17 12.59 -2.72 29.05
CA ILE A 17 11.95 -3.77 28.24
C ILE A 17 10.88 -3.17 27.31
N LEU A 18 10.04 -2.27 27.84
CA LEU A 18 9.02 -1.59 27.04
C LEU A 18 9.63 -0.66 25.99
N GLY A 19 10.62 0.15 26.36
CA GLY A 19 11.32 1.04 25.44
C GLY A 19 12.09 0.27 24.36
N GLY A 20 12.78 -0.79 24.75
CA GLY A 20 13.48 -1.70 23.83
C GLY A 20 12.53 -2.39 22.86
N GLY A 21 11.39 -2.89 23.35
CA GLY A 21 10.37 -3.51 22.50
C GLY A 21 9.76 -2.56 21.46
N VAL A 22 9.52 -1.30 21.83
CA VAL A 22 8.99 -0.27 20.91
C VAL A 22 10.02 0.08 19.84
N LEU A 23 11.29 0.25 20.20
CA LEU A 23 12.36 0.53 19.24
C LEU A 23 12.61 -0.65 18.30
N TYR A 24 12.58 -1.88 18.84
CA TYR A 24 12.75 -3.10 18.05
C TYR A 24 11.61 -3.31 17.06
N SER A 25 10.36 -3.06 17.46
CA SER A 25 9.19 -3.12 16.59
C SER A 25 9.27 -2.11 15.43
N ARG A 26 9.90 -0.94 15.66
CA ARG A 26 10.10 0.07 14.60
C ARG A 26 11.23 -0.26 13.62
N HIS A 27 12.14 -1.17 13.96
CA HIS A 27 13.29 -1.53 13.12
C HIS A 27 13.17 -2.93 12.50
N THR A 28 12.18 -3.71 12.89
CA THR A 28 11.91 -4.98 12.23
C THR A 28 11.28 -4.72 10.86
N PRO A 29 11.87 -5.23 9.76
CA PRO A 29 11.24 -5.13 8.46
C PRO A 29 9.87 -5.82 8.54
N LYS A 30 8.83 -5.14 8.08
CA LYS A 30 7.49 -5.72 8.03
C LYS A 30 7.54 -6.89 7.05
N VAL A 31 7.54 -8.12 7.57
CA VAL A 31 7.42 -9.32 6.75
C VAL A 31 6.01 -9.33 6.17
N MET A 32 5.87 -9.12 4.86
CA MET A 32 4.57 -9.27 4.19
C MET A 32 4.11 -10.72 4.31
N LEU A 33 2.86 -10.92 4.71
CA LEU A 33 2.21 -12.21 4.57
C LEU A 33 2.08 -12.54 3.07
N ALA A 34 2.09 -13.83 2.72
CA ALA A 34 1.98 -14.28 1.33
C ALA A 34 0.76 -13.67 0.59
N ALA A 35 -0.40 -13.63 1.25
CA ALA A 35 -1.60 -13.01 0.69
C ALA A 35 -1.45 -11.51 0.40
N GLN A 36 -0.66 -10.80 1.22
CA GLN A 36 -0.39 -9.39 1.01
C GLN A 36 0.58 -9.19 -0.16
N GLN A 37 1.55 -10.10 -0.32
CA GLN A 37 2.48 -10.06 -1.44
C GLN A 37 1.76 -10.32 -2.77
N GLU A 38 0.80 -11.25 -2.79
CA GLU A 38 -0.08 -11.47 -3.93
C GLU A 38 -0.95 -10.24 -4.23
N ASP A 39 -1.57 -9.62 -3.22
CA ASP A 39 -2.36 -8.39 -3.41
C ASP A 39 -1.51 -7.23 -3.97
N CYS A 40 -0.29 -7.06 -3.47
CA CYS A 40 0.63 -6.05 -3.99
C CYS A 40 1.00 -6.32 -5.45
N ALA A 41 1.33 -7.57 -5.79
CA ALA A 41 1.68 -7.94 -7.15
C ALA A 41 0.50 -7.73 -8.13
N ASP A 42 -0.71 -8.11 -7.71
CA ASP A 42 -1.95 -7.91 -8.46
C ASP A 42 -2.25 -6.42 -8.67
N CYS A 43 -2.12 -5.60 -7.62
CA CYS A 43 -2.28 -4.16 -7.70
C CYS A 43 -1.26 -3.54 -8.66
N VAL A 44 0.02 -3.88 -8.53
CA VAL A 44 1.10 -3.32 -9.36
C VAL A 44 0.89 -3.67 -10.84
N ASN A 45 0.47 -4.91 -11.13
CA ASN A 45 0.13 -5.31 -12.50
C ASN A 45 -1.06 -4.51 -13.03
N TYR A 46 -2.11 -4.34 -12.21
CA TYR A 46 -3.29 -3.57 -12.57
C TYR A 46 -2.94 -2.09 -12.83
N ALA A 47 -2.19 -1.43 -11.95
CA ALA A 47 -1.73 -0.05 -12.10
C ALA A 47 -0.77 0.12 -13.29
N GLY A 48 0.14 -0.84 -13.52
CA GLY A 48 1.05 -0.82 -14.66
C GLY A 48 0.35 -0.91 -16.02
N ARG A 49 -0.80 -1.59 -16.09
CA ARG A 49 -1.65 -1.58 -17.30
C ARG A 49 -2.25 -0.21 -17.56
N ILE A 50 -2.71 0.47 -16.51
CA ILE A 50 -3.25 1.83 -16.59
C ILE A 50 -2.15 2.79 -17.09
N ASP A 51 -0.97 2.79 -16.46
CA ASP A 51 0.18 3.59 -16.92
C ASP A 51 0.49 3.33 -18.40
N THR A 52 0.55 2.04 -18.79
CA THR A 52 0.78 1.67 -20.19
C THR A 52 -0.26 2.26 -21.14
N MET A 53 -1.53 2.37 -20.74
CA MET A 53 -2.57 3.00 -21.55
C MET A 53 -2.37 4.51 -21.68
N PHE A 54 -1.99 5.20 -20.60
CA PHE A 54 -1.66 6.63 -20.62
C PHE A 54 -0.41 6.93 -21.47
N ARG A 55 0.61 6.08 -21.41
CA ARG A 55 1.84 6.22 -22.20
C ARG A 55 1.64 5.97 -23.70
N LYS A 56 0.67 5.14 -24.07
CA LYS A 56 0.40 4.76 -25.47
C LYS A 56 -0.64 5.64 -26.16
N THR A 57 -1.34 6.49 -25.41
CA THR A 57 -2.44 7.30 -25.96
C THR A 57 -2.07 8.77 -25.87
N GLU A 58 -2.13 9.48 -26.99
CA GLU A 58 -1.83 10.91 -27.03
C GLU A 58 -2.97 11.74 -26.43
N ASN A 59 -2.65 12.90 -25.83
CA ASN A 59 -3.62 13.89 -25.35
C ASN A 59 -4.63 13.39 -24.29
N VAL A 60 -4.30 12.34 -23.52
CA VAL A 60 -5.16 11.82 -22.43
C VAL A 60 -4.69 12.23 -21.03
N GLN A 61 -3.56 12.93 -20.93
CA GLN A 61 -3.02 13.35 -19.64
C GLN A 61 -4.01 14.27 -18.92
N GLY A 62 -4.29 13.98 -17.65
CA GLY A 62 -5.26 14.71 -16.85
C GLY A 62 -6.73 14.51 -17.26
N ASN A 63 -7.05 13.56 -18.14
CA ASN A 63 -8.44 13.26 -18.53
C ASN A 63 -9.09 12.26 -17.56
N PRO A 64 -10.03 12.68 -16.69
CA PRO A 64 -10.64 11.79 -15.69
C PRO A 64 -11.54 10.71 -16.29
N GLN A 65 -12.11 10.95 -17.49
CA GLN A 65 -12.92 9.96 -18.19
C GLN A 65 -12.05 8.85 -18.75
N PHE A 66 -10.90 9.21 -19.33
CA PHE A 66 -9.93 8.23 -19.79
C PHE A 66 -9.37 7.41 -18.62
N PHE A 67 -9.13 8.03 -17.47
CA PHE A 67 -8.71 7.29 -16.27
C PHE A 67 -9.74 6.26 -15.82
N ARG A 68 -11.04 6.63 -15.77
CA ARG A 68 -12.13 5.69 -15.47
C ARG A 68 -12.18 4.53 -16.45
N TYR A 69 -12.06 4.83 -17.74
CA TYR A 69 -11.98 3.82 -18.80
C TYR A 69 -10.78 2.89 -18.62
N ALA A 70 -9.59 3.43 -18.32
CA ALA A 70 -8.39 2.65 -18.12
C ALA A 70 -8.48 1.72 -16.90
N LEU A 71 -9.11 2.17 -15.81
CA LEU A 71 -9.42 1.33 -14.65
C LEU A 71 -10.33 0.15 -15.06
N ASP A 72 -11.43 0.44 -15.77
CA ASP A 72 -12.39 -0.58 -16.20
C ASP A 72 -11.74 -1.63 -17.11
N VAL A 73 -10.95 -1.20 -18.10
CA VAL A 73 -10.26 -2.09 -19.06
C VAL A 73 -9.14 -2.91 -18.43
N SER A 74 -8.48 -2.36 -17.41
CA SER A 74 -7.40 -3.06 -16.71
C SER A 74 -7.90 -4.21 -15.84
N CYS A 75 -9.20 -4.21 -15.49
CA CYS A 75 -9.86 -5.30 -14.79
C CYS A 75 -10.07 -6.52 -15.71
N ARG A 76 -9.06 -7.40 -15.78
CA ARG A 76 -9.10 -8.62 -16.61
C ARG A 76 -8.12 -9.68 -16.11
N GLY A 77 -8.36 -10.93 -16.48
CA GLY A 77 -7.51 -12.07 -16.09
C GLY A 77 -7.66 -12.39 -14.60
N THR A 78 -6.54 -12.71 -13.93
CA THR A 78 -6.55 -13.13 -12.52
C THR A 78 -7.18 -12.11 -11.58
N VAL A 79 -6.89 -10.81 -11.74
CA VAL A 79 -7.46 -9.72 -10.92
C VAL A 79 -8.97 -9.51 -11.11
N LEU A 80 -9.51 -9.94 -12.26
CA LEU A 80 -10.96 -9.99 -12.49
C LEU A 80 -11.55 -11.24 -11.84
N ALA A 81 -10.92 -12.40 -12.03
CA ALA A 81 -11.37 -13.66 -11.45
C ALA A 81 -11.39 -13.65 -9.92
N SER A 82 -10.42 -12.97 -9.28
CA SER A 82 -10.38 -12.77 -7.82
C SER A 82 -11.32 -11.66 -7.32
N GLY A 83 -11.89 -10.86 -8.22
CA GLY A 83 -12.71 -9.69 -7.87
C GLY A 83 -11.93 -8.49 -7.31
N GLN A 84 -10.61 -8.60 -7.15
CA GLN A 84 -9.78 -7.54 -6.54
C GLN A 84 -9.77 -6.25 -7.35
N CYS A 85 -9.92 -6.33 -8.67
CA CYS A 85 -9.97 -5.14 -9.52
C CYS A 85 -11.07 -4.15 -9.08
N LEU A 86 -12.20 -4.64 -8.56
CA LEU A 86 -13.30 -3.79 -8.08
C LEU A 86 -12.91 -3.02 -6.82
N ASN A 87 -12.03 -3.59 -6.00
CA ASN A 87 -11.47 -2.94 -4.84
C ASN A 87 -10.47 -1.85 -5.28
N TYR A 88 -9.47 -2.21 -6.10
CA TYR A 88 -8.49 -1.23 -6.61
C TYR A 88 -9.15 -0.07 -7.33
N ARG A 89 -10.12 -0.36 -8.21
CA ARG A 89 -10.93 0.64 -8.89
C ARG A 89 -11.60 1.59 -7.91
N ARG A 90 -12.28 1.07 -6.89
CA ARG A 90 -12.95 1.91 -5.88
C ARG A 90 -11.95 2.80 -5.15
N GLN A 91 -10.76 2.29 -4.81
CA GLN A 91 -9.73 3.06 -4.13
C GLN A 91 -9.17 4.18 -5.02
N PHE A 92 -8.78 3.87 -6.26
CA PHE A 92 -8.26 4.86 -7.21
C PHE A 92 -9.29 5.92 -7.61
N LEU A 93 -10.59 5.61 -7.56
CA LEU A 93 -11.65 6.58 -7.82
C LEU A 93 -11.95 7.52 -6.65
N LYS A 94 -11.36 7.32 -5.47
CA LYS A 94 -11.53 8.24 -4.33
C LYS A 94 -10.92 9.62 -4.62
N ASP A 95 -9.80 9.63 -5.34
CA ASP A 95 -9.09 10.85 -5.73
C ASP A 95 -8.51 10.70 -7.15
N PRO A 96 -9.35 10.80 -8.19
CA PRO A 96 -8.93 10.55 -9.55
C PRO A 96 -7.81 11.50 -10.02
N GLU A 97 -7.81 12.75 -9.57
CA GLU A 97 -6.80 13.74 -9.97
C GLU A 97 -5.42 13.36 -9.46
N ARG A 98 -5.32 12.99 -8.18
CA ARG A 98 -4.10 12.47 -7.57
C ARG A 98 -3.65 11.17 -8.24
N PHE A 99 -4.55 10.20 -8.36
CA PHE A 99 -4.18 8.87 -8.83
C PHE A 99 -3.87 8.81 -10.33
N MET A 100 -4.39 9.72 -11.17
CA MET A 100 -3.93 9.85 -12.55
C MET A 100 -2.43 10.16 -12.67
N GLN A 101 -1.85 10.84 -11.66
CA GLN A 101 -0.42 11.13 -11.61
C GLN A 101 0.34 9.99 -10.96
N GLU A 102 -0.12 9.51 -9.79
CA GLU A 102 0.59 8.47 -9.04
C GLU A 102 0.68 7.13 -9.78
N VAL A 103 -0.31 6.76 -10.60
CA VAL A 103 -0.25 5.48 -11.35
C VAL A 103 0.92 5.39 -12.34
N GLN A 104 1.55 6.52 -12.68
CA GLN A 104 2.80 6.54 -13.45
C GLN A 104 3.97 5.88 -12.68
N SER A 105 3.85 5.77 -11.36
CA SER A 105 4.65 4.89 -10.50
C SER A 105 3.73 3.81 -9.89
N PRO A 106 3.52 2.67 -10.59
CA PRO A 106 2.55 1.66 -10.16
C PRO A 106 2.73 1.16 -8.73
N TYR A 107 3.98 1.02 -8.27
CA TYR A 107 4.28 0.58 -6.91
C TYR A 107 3.82 1.61 -5.86
N ASP A 108 4.15 2.88 -6.06
CA ASP A 108 3.79 3.95 -5.13
C ASP A 108 2.27 4.15 -5.06
N ALA A 109 1.59 4.08 -6.21
CA ALA A 109 0.13 4.11 -6.27
C ALA A 109 -0.51 2.97 -5.44
N CYS A 110 0.09 1.79 -5.45
CA CYS A 110 -0.36 0.63 -4.68
C CYS A 110 -0.05 0.74 -3.17
N ILE A 111 1.03 1.44 -2.79
CA ILE A 111 1.25 1.84 -1.38
C ILE A 111 0.14 2.80 -0.94
N SER A 112 -0.19 3.82 -1.74
CA SER A 112 -1.20 4.83 -1.43
C SER A 112 -2.59 4.26 -1.15
N ILE A 113 -2.92 3.09 -1.71
CA ILE A 113 -4.20 2.39 -1.46
C ILE A 113 -4.08 1.22 -0.46
N ASN A 114 -2.92 1.05 0.17
CA ASN A 114 -2.58 0.00 1.14
C ASN A 114 -2.58 -1.44 0.59
N SER A 115 -2.32 -1.61 -0.71
CA SER A 115 -2.10 -2.93 -1.30
C SER A 115 -0.63 -3.38 -1.22
N CYS A 116 0.31 -2.42 -1.19
CA CYS A 116 1.74 -2.66 -0.96
C CYS A 116 2.20 -2.01 0.36
N LEU A 117 3.40 -2.40 0.84
CA LEU A 117 4.06 -1.86 2.04
C LEU A 117 5.33 -1.06 1.72
#